data_AF-S4R7L5-F1
#
_entry.id   AF-S4R7L5-F1
#
_cell.length_a   1.000
_cell.length_b   1.000
_cell.length_c   1.000
_cell.angle_alpha   90.00
_cell.angle_beta   90.00
_cell.angle_gamma   90.00
#
_symmetry.space_group_name_H-M   'P 1'
#
loop_
_entity.id
_entity.type
_entity.pdbx_description
1 polymer ?
#
loop_
_entity_poly.entity_id
_entity_poly.type
_entity_poly.pdbx_seq_one_letter_code
_entity_poly.pdbx_strand_id
1 'polypeptide(L)'
;MKRPKLKKASKRMTCSKRFKIQKKVREHKRKQRKEAKKKKGTGAGSAARRARKDPGVPNLAPFKDAVLRDAELKKQQAEELKAKRKEARQKEMQKKRDERISVQDPVAMKTKPEALNKRLLNELHKGRCANELICVCDGGGDGAGQVLGLADVVLLVLDARDPLGCRCPQLEQTVLEAGKPLVFLLNKIDLVPKDSAEKWLSFLGREHPTVLFKCSTQL
;
A
#
# COMPACT_ATOMS: atom_id res chain seq x y z
N MET A 1 -47.53 2.08 -47.26
CA MET A 1 -47.16 3.50 -47.49
C MET A 1 -45.64 3.68 -47.35
N LYS A 2 -44.97 4.33 -48.31
CA LYS A 2 -43.52 4.60 -48.22
C LYS A 2 -43.27 5.79 -47.29
N ARG A 3 -42.53 5.59 -46.20
CA ARG A 3 -42.15 6.66 -45.25
C ARG A 3 -41.26 7.72 -45.93
N PRO A 4 -41.50 9.02 -45.72
CA PRO A 4 -40.71 10.09 -46.33
C PRO A 4 -39.24 10.04 -45.85
N LYS A 5 -38.30 10.25 -46.78
CA LYS A 5 -36.85 10.20 -46.50
C LYS A 5 -36.42 11.47 -45.74
N LEU A 6 -36.07 11.33 -44.46
CA LEU A 6 -35.46 12.40 -43.66
C LEU A 6 -34.07 12.75 -44.24
N LYS A 7 -33.86 14.01 -44.63
CA LYS A 7 -32.60 14.51 -45.24
C LYS A 7 -31.39 14.53 -44.28
N LYS A 8 -31.59 14.25 -42.99
CA LYS A 8 -30.54 14.31 -41.95
C LYS A 8 -30.07 12.91 -41.57
N ALA A 9 -28.75 12.68 -41.64
CA ALA A 9 -28.15 11.43 -41.22
C ALA A 9 -28.35 11.21 -39.71
N SER A 10 -28.70 9.99 -39.34
CA SER A 10 -28.85 9.61 -37.93
C SER A 10 -27.48 9.56 -37.24
N LYS A 11 -27.39 10.15 -36.04
CA LYS A 11 -26.23 10.00 -35.14
C LYS A 11 -26.15 8.60 -34.52
N ARG A 12 -27.17 7.76 -34.73
CA ARG A 12 -27.23 6.40 -34.18
C ARG A 12 -26.27 5.48 -34.92
N MET A 13 -25.36 4.87 -34.18
CA MET A 13 -24.38 3.93 -34.71
C MET A 13 -24.95 2.50 -34.69
N THR A 14 -24.83 1.77 -35.79
CA THR A 14 -25.14 0.35 -35.81
C THR A 14 -24.16 -0.43 -34.93
N CYS A 15 -24.61 -1.55 -34.38
CA CYS A 15 -23.80 -2.39 -33.50
C CYS A 15 -22.49 -2.85 -34.18
N SER A 16 -22.57 -3.25 -35.45
CA SER A 16 -21.41 -3.61 -36.28
C SER A 16 -20.37 -2.47 -36.39
N LYS A 17 -20.82 -1.22 -36.59
CA LYS A 17 -19.91 -0.05 -36.65
C LYS A 17 -19.24 0.19 -35.30
N ARG A 18 -19.96 0.05 -34.17
CA ARG A 18 -19.41 0.20 -32.82
C ARG A 18 -18.30 -0.83 -32.56
N PHE A 19 -18.54 -2.10 -32.85
CA PHE A 19 -17.54 -3.16 -32.65
C PHE A 19 -16.32 -3.01 -33.56
N LYS A 20 -16.51 -2.58 -34.82
CA LYS A 20 -15.38 -2.25 -35.72
C LYS A 20 -14.52 -1.11 -35.17
N ILE A 21 -15.13 -0.05 -34.64
CA ILE A 21 -14.38 1.06 -34.01
C ILE A 21 -13.62 0.56 -32.79
N GLN A 22 -14.26 -0.19 -31.90
CA GLN A 22 -13.59 -0.76 -30.72
C GLN A 22 -12.39 -1.63 -31.10
N LYS A 23 -12.53 -2.48 -32.12
CA LYS A 23 -11.43 -3.31 -32.64
C LYS A 23 -10.29 -2.45 -33.17
N LYS A 24 -10.58 -1.42 -33.99
CA LYS A 24 -9.57 -0.48 -34.51
C LYS A 24 -8.83 0.28 -33.40
N VAL A 25 -9.57 0.79 -32.40
CA VAL A 25 -8.98 1.49 -31.24
C VAL A 25 -8.09 0.55 -30.44
N ARG A 26 -8.52 -0.69 -30.22
CA ARG A 26 -7.73 -1.71 -29.52
C ARG A 26 -6.44 -2.03 -30.26
N GLU A 27 -6.52 -2.24 -31.57
CA GLU A 27 -5.35 -2.50 -32.41
C GLU A 27 -4.38 -1.31 -32.43
N HIS A 28 -4.89 -0.09 -32.55
CA HIS A 28 -4.09 1.12 -32.49
C HIS A 28 -3.35 1.27 -31.15
N LYS A 29 -4.06 1.13 -30.02
CA LYS A 29 -3.45 1.15 -28.68
C LYS A 29 -2.43 0.02 -28.50
N ARG A 30 -2.67 -1.17 -29.07
CA ARG A 30 -1.72 -2.29 -29.07
C ARG A 30 -0.44 -1.94 -29.84
N LYS A 31 -0.56 -1.32 -31.02
CA LYS A 31 0.60 -0.85 -31.82
C LYS A 31 1.40 0.23 -31.06
N GLN A 32 0.73 1.25 -30.54
CA GLN A 32 1.37 2.30 -29.73
C GLN A 32 2.13 1.73 -28.52
N ARG A 33 1.56 0.74 -27.82
CA ARG A 33 2.25 0.05 -26.71
C ARG A 33 3.49 -0.71 -27.17
N LYS A 34 3.45 -1.40 -28.31
CA LYS A 34 4.60 -2.11 -28.88
C LYS A 34 5.70 -1.12 -29.29
N GLU A 35 5.35 -0.04 -29.97
CA GLU A 35 6.29 1.02 -30.34
C GLU A 35 6.90 1.70 -29.11
N ALA A 36 6.10 2.00 -28.09
CA ALA A 36 6.60 2.56 -26.84
C ALA A 36 7.57 1.62 -26.12
N LYS A 37 7.34 0.30 -26.16
CA LYS A 37 8.28 -0.70 -25.63
C LYS A 37 9.58 -0.74 -26.46
N LYS A 38 9.49 -0.72 -27.80
CA LYS A 38 10.67 -0.66 -28.69
C LYS A 38 11.51 0.59 -28.44
N LYS A 39 10.85 1.75 -28.28
CA LYS A 39 11.48 3.04 -27.92
C LYS A 39 12.09 3.07 -26.51
N LYS A 40 11.67 2.18 -25.59
CA LYS A 40 12.30 2.03 -24.26
C LYS A 40 13.57 1.17 -24.31
N GLY A 41 13.68 0.24 -25.26
CA GLY A 41 14.82 -0.67 -25.43
C GLY A 41 15.95 -0.10 -26.27
N THR A 42 15.64 0.73 -27.27
CA THR A 42 16.65 1.55 -27.97
C THR A 42 16.86 2.83 -27.16
N GLY A 43 18.10 3.24 -26.89
CA GLY A 43 18.46 4.40 -26.04
C GLY A 43 17.83 5.76 -26.39
N ALA A 44 16.99 5.83 -27.42
CA ALA A 44 16.08 6.93 -27.74
C ALA A 44 14.99 7.17 -26.66
N GLY A 45 14.76 6.22 -25.74
CA GLY A 45 13.92 6.39 -24.55
C GLY A 45 14.55 7.23 -23.43
N SER A 46 15.76 7.77 -23.63
CA SER A 46 16.45 8.66 -22.70
C SER A 46 15.69 9.97 -22.44
N ALA A 47 14.76 10.38 -23.31
CA ALA A 47 13.91 11.55 -23.06
C ALA A 47 12.89 11.34 -21.91
N ALA A 48 12.45 10.09 -21.65
CA ALA A 48 11.53 9.75 -20.56
C ALA A 48 12.25 9.41 -19.24
N ARG A 49 13.55 9.06 -19.29
CA ARG A 49 14.40 8.88 -18.10
C ARG A 49 15.09 10.17 -17.64
N ARG A 50 15.20 11.18 -18.51
CA ARG A 50 15.55 12.53 -18.04
C ARG A 50 14.44 12.96 -17.10
N ALA A 51 14.81 13.26 -15.85
CA ALA A 51 13.90 13.84 -14.88
C ALA A 51 13.10 14.95 -15.58
N ARG A 52 11.77 14.91 -15.43
CA ARG A 52 10.90 15.95 -15.97
C ARG A 52 11.47 17.27 -15.50
N LYS A 53 11.87 18.13 -16.44
CA LYS A 53 12.40 19.43 -16.08
C LYS A 53 11.23 20.19 -15.45
N ASP A 54 11.44 20.66 -14.23
CA ASP A 54 10.48 21.54 -13.60
C ASP A 54 10.35 22.78 -14.49
N PRO A 55 9.14 23.15 -14.95
CA PRO A 55 8.93 24.37 -15.72
C PRO A 55 9.34 25.65 -14.95
N GLY A 56 9.64 25.55 -13.64
CA GLY A 56 10.20 26.63 -12.84
C GLY A 56 9.23 27.76 -12.61
N VAL A 57 9.66 28.75 -11.82
CA VAL A 57 8.82 29.93 -11.53
C VAL A 57 8.87 30.89 -12.72
N PRO A 58 7.72 31.22 -13.33
CA PRO A 58 7.67 32.16 -14.45
C PRO A 58 8.19 33.55 -14.07
N ASN A 59 8.78 34.27 -15.04
CA ASN A 59 9.43 35.56 -14.80
C ASN A 59 8.49 36.72 -14.46
N LEU A 60 7.18 36.55 -14.69
CA LEU A 60 6.18 37.60 -14.46
C LEU A 60 5.66 37.63 -13.01
N ALA A 61 6.15 36.75 -12.15
CA ALA A 61 5.69 36.68 -10.76
C ALA A 61 6.30 37.83 -9.92
N PRO A 62 5.48 38.64 -9.22
CA PRO A 62 5.94 39.84 -8.50
C PRO A 62 6.93 39.57 -7.36
N PHE A 63 7.00 38.33 -6.86
CA PHE A 63 7.90 37.92 -5.77
C PHE A 63 8.85 36.78 -6.17
N LYS A 64 9.18 36.64 -7.46
CA LYS A 64 10.07 35.57 -7.96
C LYS A 64 11.38 35.50 -7.17
N ASP A 65 12.02 36.64 -6.92
CA ASP A 65 13.31 36.69 -6.23
C ASP A 65 13.21 36.34 -4.74
N ALA A 66 12.07 36.61 -4.12
CA ALA A 66 11.80 36.17 -2.74
C ALA A 66 11.58 34.66 -2.68
N VAL A 67 10.84 34.09 -3.65
CA VAL A 67 10.59 32.65 -3.75
C VAL A 67 11.87 31.86 -4.03
N LEU A 68 12.76 32.38 -4.86
CA LEU A 68 14.06 31.76 -5.14
C LEU A 68 14.95 31.74 -3.88
N ARG A 69 15.01 32.84 -3.13
CA ARG A 69 15.78 32.93 -1.87
C ARG A 69 15.25 31.98 -0.79
N ASP A 70 13.94 31.87 -0.62
CA ASP A 70 13.33 30.92 0.33
C ASP A 70 13.63 29.46 -0.07
N ALA A 71 13.63 29.15 -1.37
CA ALA A 71 14.01 27.83 -1.86
C ALA A 71 15.49 27.49 -1.57
N GLU A 72 16.40 28.46 -1.72
CA GLU A 72 17.81 28.30 -1.38
C GLU A 72 18.02 28.07 0.12
N LEU A 73 17.36 28.84 0.97
CA LEU A 73 17.40 28.67 2.43
C LEU A 73 16.89 27.29 2.85
N LYS A 74 15.75 26.85 2.30
CA LYS A 74 15.21 25.50 2.55
C LYS A 74 16.17 24.41 2.11
N LYS A 75 16.86 24.58 0.98
CA LYS A 75 17.86 23.63 0.49
C LYS A 75 19.07 23.56 1.43
N GLN A 76 19.59 24.69 1.89
CA GLN A 76 20.69 24.76 2.84
C GLN A 76 20.31 24.09 4.18
N GLN A 77 19.14 24.41 4.73
CA GLN A 77 18.63 23.78 5.95
C GLN A 77 18.48 22.25 5.79
N ALA A 78 17.96 21.80 4.64
CA ALA A 78 17.82 20.37 4.37
C ALA A 78 19.17 19.64 4.25
N GLU A 79 20.18 20.28 3.62
CA GLU A 79 21.53 19.76 3.52
C GLU A 79 22.21 19.70 4.89
N GLU A 80 22.05 20.73 5.72
CA GLU A 80 22.57 20.77 7.10
C GLU A 80 21.91 19.68 7.97
N LEU A 81 20.59 19.53 7.91
CA LEU A 81 19.88 18.46 8.62
C LEU A 81 20.33 17.07 8.15
N LYS A 82 20.60 16.90 6.85
CA LYS A 82 21.11 15.65 6.29
C LYS A 82 22.56 15.38 6.74
N ALA A 83 23.41 16.40 6.82
CA ALA A 83 24.76 16.30 7.36
C ALA A 83 24.73 15.90 8.84
N LYS A 84 23.93 16.62 9.66
CA LYS A 84 23.71 16.29 11.08
C LYS A 84 23.22 14.86 11.28
N ARG A 85 22.28 14.39 10.44
CA ARG A 85 21.82 12.98 10.47
C ARG A 85 22.92 11.98 10.14
N LYS A 86 23.78 12.28 9.16
CA LYS A 86 24.92 11.41 8.81
C LYS A 86 25.94 11.37 9.94
N GLU A 87 26.27 12.52 10.52
CA GLU A 87 27.19 12.63 11.67
C GLU A 87 26.65 11.90 12.90
N ALA A 88 25.37 12.07 13.23
CA ALA A 88 24.73 11.35 14.33
C ALA A 88 24.80 9.83 14.13
N ARG A 89 24.55 9.34 12.90
CA ARG A 89 24.68 7.92 12.56
C ARG A 89 26.12 7.43 12.69
N GLN A 90 27.11 8.23 12.28
CA GLN A 90 28.52 7.87 12.44
C GLN A 90 28.94 7.80 13.91
N LYS A 91 28.53 8.79 14.73
CA LYS A 91 28.77 8.81 16.17
C LYS A 91 28.10 7.63 16.88
N GLU A 92 26.88 7.28 16.50
CA GLU A 92 26.17 6.11 17.06
C GLU A 92 26.89 4.80 16.70
N MET A 93 27.38 4.67 15.47
CA MET A 93 28.17 3.51 15.04
C MET A 93 29.53 3.43 15.75
N GLN A 94 30.21 4.56 15.97
CA GLN A 94 31.44 4.63 16.76
C GLN A 94 31.17 4.25 18.21
N LYS A 95 30.13 4.82 18.84
CA LYS A 95 29.73 4.44 20.20
C LYS A 95 29.42 2.94 20.33
N LYS A 96 28.69 2.35 19.37
CA LYS A 96 28.44 0.90 19.31
C LYS A 96 29.72 0.08 19.12
N ARG A 97 30.72 0.62 18.42
CA ARG A 97 32.03 -0.02 18.24
C ARG A 97 32.86 0.06 19.53
N ASP A 98 32.87 1.21 20.21
CA ASP A 98 33.57 1.42 21.48
C ASP A 98 32.94 0.58 22.60
N GLU A 99 31.60 0.51 22.64
CA GLU A 99 30.86 -0.39 23.52
C GLU A 99 31.24 -1.86 23.27
N ARG A 100 31.36 -2.29 22.00
CA ARG A 100 31.83 -3.64 21.65
C ARG A 100 33.29 -3.91 22.03
N ILE A 101 34.14 -2.90 22.01
CA ILE A 101 35.56 -3.01 22.41
C ILE A 101 35.67 -3.09 23.94
N SER A 102 34.81 -2.42 24.70
CA SER A 102 34.81 -2.46 26.17
C SER A 102 34.28 -3.76 26.80
N VAL A 103 33.63 -4.63 26.02
CA VAL A 103 33.01 -5.89 26.49
C VAL A 103 33.91 -7.12 26.28
N GLN A 104 35.23 -6.92 26.13
CA GLN A 104 36.21 -8.01 26.15
C GLN A 104 36.78 -8.23 27.56
N ASP A 105 35.91 -8.62 28.50
CA ASP A 105 36.26 -9.42 29.68
C ASP A 105 35.37 -10.67 29.65
N PRO A 106 35.90 -11.92 29.58
CA PRO A 106 35.07 -13.09 29.38
C PRO A 106 34.62 -13.65 30.73
N VAL A 107 33.49 -13.17 31.26
CA VAL A 107 32.75 -13.92 32.30
C VAL A 107 31.26 -13.95 31.98
N ALA A 108 30.74 -15.17 31.93
CA ALA A 108 29.38 -15.55 31.60
C ALA A 108 28.30 -14.83 32.42
N MET A 109 27.16 -14.50 31.79
CA MET A 109 25.86 -14.90 32.35
C MET A 109 24.69 -14.70 31.38
N LYS A 110 23.87 -15.74 31.31
CA LYS A 110 22.51 -15.77 30.76
C LYS A 110 21.62 -14.79 31.55
N THR A 111 20.74 -14.05 30.86
CA THR A 111 19.28 -13.89 31.14
C THR A 111 18.71 -12.56 30.61
N LYS A 112 17.40 -12.63 30.24
CA LYS A 112 16.39 -11.57 30.04
C LYS A 112 16.08 -11.14 28.59
N PRO A 113 15.26 -11.92 27.85
CA PRO A 113 14.59 -11.48 26.62
C PRO A 113 13.47 -10.41 26.84
N GLU A 114 13.20 -9.99 28.07
CA GLU A 114 12.12 -9.03 28.39
C GLU A 114 12.44 -7.58 28.03
N ALA A 115 13.72 -7.18 28.05
CA ALA A 115 14.12 -5.80 27.78
C ALA A 115 14.05 -5.44 26.28
N LEU A 116 14.21 -6.44 25.40
CA LEU A 116 14.09 -6.28 23.95
C LEU A 116 12.61 -6.07 23.56
N ASN A 117 11.70 -6.86 24.14
CA ASN A 117 10.26 -6.75 23.90
C ASN A 117 9.71 -5.38 24.34
N LYS A 118 10.16 -4.85 25.48
CA LYS A 118 9.75 -3.50 25.94
C LYS A 118 10.26 -2.36 25.06
N ARG A 119 11.44 -2.48 24.44
CA ARG A 119 11.97 -1.45 23.54
C ARG A 119 11.20 -1.41 22.22
N LEU A 120 10.89 -2.58 21.66
CA LEU A 120 10.12 -2.70 20.42
C LEU A 120 8.67 -2.19 20.61
N LEU A 121 8.04 -2.53 21.74
CA LEU A 121 6.73 -1.99 22.14
C LEU A 121 6.74 -0.46 22.27
N ASN A 122 7.80 0.12 22.83
CA ASN A 122 7.90 1.57 23.01
C ASN A 122 8.21 2.33 21.70
N GLU A 123 8.85 1.69 20.72
CA GLU A 123 9.05 2.28 19.39
C GLU A 123 7.76 2.30 18.56
N LEU A 124 6.92 1.27 18.70
CA LEU A 124 5.58 1.22 18.07
C LEU A 124 4.62 2.25 18.69
N HIS A 125 4.65 2.46 20.01
CA HIS A 125 3.79 3.44 20.69
C HIS A 125 4.13 4.92 20.40
N LYS A 126 5.32 5.22 19.86
CA LYS A 126 5.69 6.58 19.41
C LYS A 126 5.15 6.91 18.01
N GLY A 127 4.69 5.90 17.27
CA GLY A 127 3.81 6.07 16.13
C GLY A 127 2.39 6.37 16.63
N ARG A 128 1.99 7.63 16.59
CA ARG A 128 0.65 8.06 16.97
C ARG A 128 -0.42 7.25 16.23
N CYS A 129 -1.33 6.70 17.03
CA CYS A 129 -2.71 6.27 16.74
C CYS A 129 -2.90 4.88 16.12
N ALA A 130 -3.34 3.97 17.01
CA ALA A 130 -4.47 3.03 16.88
C ALA A 130 -5.00 2.75 15.46
N ASN A 131 -5.15 1.45 15.17
CA ASN A 131 -5.70 0.85 13.95
C ASN A 131 -4.83 0.99 12.69
N GLU A 132 -3.61 0.46 12.71
CA GLU A 132 -3.04 -0.05 11.46
C GLU A 132 -3.76 -1.37 11.13
N LEU A 133 -4.83 -1.25 10.36
CA LEU A 133 -5.27 -2.27 9.42
C LEU A 133 -4.08 -2.51 8.47
N ILE A 134 -3.17 -3.40 8.84
CA ILE A 134 -2.13 -3.88 7.94
C ILE A 134 -2.82 -4.75 6.89
N CYS A 135 -3.18 -4.12 5.78
CA CYS A 135 -3.49 -4.80 4.54
C CYS A 135 -2.21 -5.50 4.06
N VAL A 136 -2.11 -6.81 4.30
CA VAL A 136 -1.21 -7.68 3.53
C VAL A 136 -1.88 -7.96 2.19
N CYS A 137 -2.04 -6.92 1.39
CA CYS A 137 -2.50 -7.02 0.01
C CYS A 137 -1.43 -6.34 -0.85
N ASP A 138 -0.60 -7.17 -1.47
CA ASP A 138 0.28 -6.84 -2.59
C ASP A 138 1.45 -5.87 -2.32
N GLY A 139 2.57 -6.40 -1.85
CA GLY A 139 3.87 -5.70 -1.96
C GLY A 139 4.84 -6.15 -0.89
N GLY A 140 5.92 -6.80 -1.30
CA GLY A 140 6.86 -7.47 -0.40
C GLY A 140 7.37 -6.62 0.75
N GLY A 141 7.44 -7.25 1.93
CA GLY A 141 8.06 -6.67 3.11
C GLY A 141 8.02 -7.68 4.24
N ASP A 142 9.19 -7.98 4.81
CA ASP A 142 9.45 -8.86 5.94
C ASP A 142 8.79 -8.41 7.28
N GLY A 143 7.79 -7.52 7.21
CA GLY A 143 7.09 -6.94 8.36
C GLY A 143 5.97 -7.83 8.90
N ALA A 144 5.32 -8.65 8.05
CA ALA A 144 4.21 -9.50 8.50
C ALA A 144 4.64 -10.50 9.60
N GLY A 145 5.84 -11.09 9.47
CA GLY A 145 6.38 -12.01 10.47
C GLY A 145 6.70 -11.36 11.83
N GLN A 146 7.07 -10.07 11.83
CA GLN A 146 7.35 -9.31 13.05
C GLN A 146 6.07 -8.85 13.77
N VAL A 147 4.96 -8.71 13.03
CA VAL A 147 3.63 -8.30 13.55
C VAL A 147 2.78 -9.49 13.99
N LEU A 148 2.93 -10.64 13.31
CA LEU A 148 2.89 -11.97 13.97
C LEU A 148 4.00 -11.98 15.04
N GLY A 149 4.45 -13.01 15.73
CA GLY A 149 5.30 -12.77 16.93
C GLY A 149 4.61 -11.94 18.05
N LEU A 150 4.49 -10.61 17.93
CA LEU A 150 3.86 -9.68 18.87
C LEU A 150 2.33 -9.84 19.06
N ALA A 151 1.57 -10.18 18.03
CA ALA A 151 0.11 -10.26 18.15
C ALA A 151 -0.38 -11.47 18.97
N ASP A 152 -1.26 -11.29 19.95
CA ASP A 152 -1.88 -12.41 20.67
C ASP A 152 -2.99 -13.10 19.86
N VAL A 153 -3.76 -12.32 19.08
CA VAL A 153 -4.89 -12.79 18.25
C VAL A 153 -4.86 -12.09 16.89
N VAL A 154 -5.20 -12.81 15.83
CA VAL A 154 -5.28 -12.26 14.47
C VAL A 154 -6.74 -12.25 13.99
N LEU A 155 -7.21 -11.08 13.54
CA LEU A 155 -8.54 -10.92 12.95
C LEU A 155 -8.42 -10.75 11.44
N LEU A 156 -9.05 -11.63 10.68
CA LEU A 156 -9.19 -11.49 9.23
C LEU A 156 -10.54 -10.85 8.90
N VAL A 157 -10.50 -9.64 8.37
CA VAL A 157 -11.71 -8.87 8.04
C VAL A 157 -12.17 -9.21 6.62
N LEU A 158 -13.37 -9.76 6.49
CA LEU A 158 -14.00 -10.18 5.23
C LEU A 158 -15.19 -9.27 4.89
N ASP A 159 -15.41 -8.94 3.61
CA ASP A 159 -16.63 -8.24 3.18
C ASP A 159 -17.79 -9.26 3.05
N ALA A 160 -18.94 -9.00 3.69
CA ALA A 160 -20.06 -9.94 3.72
C ALA A 160 -20.65 -10.28 2.35
N ARG A 161 -20.42 -9.46 1.32
CA ARG A 161 -20.94 -9.70 -0.04
C ARG A 161 -20.15 -10.78 -0.79
N ASP A 162 -18.84 -10.86 -0.56
CA ASP A 162 -17.94 -11.83 -1.18
C ASP A 162 -16.81 -12.19 -0.20
N PRO A 163 -17.11 -12.97 0.86
CA PRO A 163 -16.12 -13.33 1.85
C PRO A 163 -15.04 -14.25 1.29
N LEU A 164 -15.35 -15.07 0.29
CA LEU A 164 -14.38 -15.98 -0.35
C LEU A 164 -13.35 -15.22 -1.20
N GLY A 165 -13.77 -14.18 -1.92
CA GLY A 165 -12.87 -13.35 -2.73
C GLY A 165 -11.90 -12.49 -1.91
N CYS A 166 -12.23 -12.24 -0.63
CA CYS A 166 -11.41 -11.46 0.29
C CYS A 166 -10.43 -12.31 1.12
N ARG A 167 -10.42 -13.65 0.93
CA ARG A 167 -9.53 -14.56 1.65
C ARG A 167 -8.16 -14.69 1.02
N CYS A 168 -7.17 -14.98 1.87
CA CYS A 168 -5.80 -15.25 1.46
C CYS A 168 -5.31 -16.52 2.18
N PRO A 169 -5.40 -17.71 1.55
CA PRO A 169 -5.01 -18.98 2.17
C PRO A 169 -3.55 -19.00 2.64
N GLN A 170 -2.66 -18.29 1.93
CA GLN A 170 -1.24 -18.18 2.27
C GLN A 170 -1.02 -17.47 3.61
N LEU A 171 -1.80 -16.40 3.87
CA LEU A 171 -1.75 -15.69 5.15
C LEU A 171 -2.34 -16.54 6.27
N GLU A 172 -3.47 -17.20 6.03
CA GLU A 172 -4.11 -18.08 6.99
C GLU A 172 -3.18 -19.22 7.43
N GLN A 173 -2.49 -19.86 6.48
CA GLN A 173 -1.46 -20.88 6.75
C GLN A 173 -0.31 -20.31 7.59
N THR A 174 0.20 -19.13 7.24
CA THR A 174 1.28 -18.48 7.99
C THR A 174 0.89 -18.19 9.44
N VAL A 175 -0.37 -17.77 9.68
CA VAL A 175 -0.90 -17.51 11.02
C VAL A 175 -1.06 -18.82 11.81
N LEU A 176 -1.53 -19.88 11.15
CA LEU A 176 -1.66 -21.22 11.74
C LEU A 176 -0.30 -21.83 12.10
N GLU A 177 0.68 -21.74 11.20
CA GLU A 177 2.06 -22.18 11.42
C GLU A 177 2.71 -21.40 12.58
N ALA A 178 2.38 -20.12 12.73
CA ALA A 178 2.78 -19.31 13.87
C ALA A 178 2.02 -19.66 15.17
N GLY A 179 1.06 -20.59 15.13
CA GLY A 179 0.30 -21.05 16.30
C GLY A 179 -0.66 -20.00 16.88
N LYS A 180 -1.01 -18.97 16.12
CA LYS A 180 -1.86 -17.86 16.60
C LYS A 180 -3.34 -18.13 16.34
N PRO A 181 -4.24 -17.81 17.29
CA PRO A 181 -5.66 -17.93 17.07
C PRO A 181 -6.11 -16.95 15.97
N LEU A 182 -6.81 -17.49 14.97
CA LEU A 182 -7.36 -16.76 13.83
C LEU A 182 -8.88 -16.65 13.98
N VAL A 183 -9.41 -15.43 13.87
CA VAL A 183 -10.84 -15.12 13.94
C VAL A 183 -11.28 -14.40 12.68
N PHE A 184 -12.40 -14.81 12.10
CA PHE A 184 -13.00 -14.14 10.95
C PHE A 184 -13.98 -13.07 11.40
N LEU A 185 -13.86 -11.87 10.82
CA LEU A 185 -14.77 -10.77 11.05
C LEU A 185 -15.51 -10.44 9.74
N LEU A 186 -16.78 -10.81 9.65
CA LEU A 186 -17.63 -10.41 8.54
C LEU A 186 -18.08 -8.96 8.72
N ASN A 187 -17.53 -8.09 7.91
CA ASN A 187 -17.80 -6.67 7.87
C ASN A 187 -18.92 -6.35 6.87
N LYS A 188 -19.67 -5.27 7.13
CA LYS A 188 -20.76 -4.76 6.26
C LYS A 188 -21.92 -5.74 6.04
N ILE A 189 -22.32 -6.47 7.09
CA ILE A 189 -23.44 -7.42 7.00
C ILE A 189 -24.77 -6.76 6.60
N ASP A 190 -24.88 -5.44 6.77
CA ASP A 190 -26.03 -4.63 6.35
C ASP A 190 -26.27 -4.62 4.83
N LEU A 191 -25.25 -4.92 4.03
CA LEU A 191 -25.36 -4.96 2.57
C LEU A 191 -25.96 -6.28 2.05
N VAL A 192 -26.19 -7.25 2.93
CA VAL A 192 -26.58 -8.61 2.58
C VAL A 192 -27.84 -8.98 3.37
N PRO A 193 -28.80 -9.72 2.79
CA PRO A 193 -29.97 -10.20 3.53
C PRO A 193 -29.58 -11.03 4.76
N LYS A 194 -30.41 -11.00 5.82
CA LYS A 194 -30.15 -11.73 7.08
C LYS A 194 -29.91 -13.23 6.84
N ASP A 195 -30.74 -13.86 6.02
CA ASP A 195 -30.61 -15.29 5.68
C ASP A 195 -29.26 -15.62 5.04
N SER A 196 -28.73 -14.71 4.23
CA SER A 196 -27.42 -14.88 3.59
C SER A 196 -26.29 -14.69 4.60
N ALA A 197 -26.40 -13.73 5.53
CA ALA A 197 -25.43 -13.55 6.61
C ALA A 197 -25.37 -14.77 7.56
N GLU A 198 -26.53 -15.35 7.90
CA GLU A 198 -26.60 -16.57 8.72
C GLU A 198 -26.00 -17.80 8.02
N LYS A 199 -26.23 -17.93 6.70
CA LYS A 199 -25.57 -18.96 5.88
C LYS A 199 -24.06 -18.79 5.87
N TRP A 200 -23.57 -17.55 5.74
CA TRP A 200 -22.14 -17.27 5.82
C TRP A 200 -21.55 -17.59 7.19
N LEU A 201 -22.25 -17.23 8.27
CA LEU A 201 -21.85 -17.59 9.64
C LEU A 201 -21.76 -19.11 9.82
N SER A 202 -22.74 -19.85 9.32
CA SER A 202 -22.79 -21.31 9.39
C SER A 202 -21.73 -22.00 8.52
N PHE A 203 -21.34 -21.36 7.41
CA PHE A 203 -20.32 -21.88 6.50
C PHE A 203 -18.91 -21.61 7.06
N LEU A 204 -18.60 -20.35 7.37
CA LEU A 204 -17.27 -19.93 7.83
C LEU A 204 -16.98 -20.36 9.28
N GLY A 205 -18.01 -20.47 10.11
CA GLY A 205 -17.92 -20.97 11.48
C GLY A 205 -17.47 -22.43 11.59
N ARG A 206 -17.50 -23.20 10.48
CA ARG A 206 -16.94 -24.57 10.43
C ARG A 206 -15.43 -24.57 10.36
N GLU A 207 -14.83 -23.50 9.84
CA GLU A 207 -13.39 -23.38 9.64
C GLU A 207 -12.75 -22.62 10.79
N HIS A 208 -13.21 -21.40 11.05
CA HIS A 208 -12.68 -20.54 12.10
C HIS A 208 -13.82 -19.81 12.84
N PRO A 209 -13.62 -19.45 14.12
CA PRO A 209 -14.55 -18.61 14.86
C PRO A 209 -14.86 -17.35 14.04
N THR A 210 -16.15 -17.13 13.78
CA THR A 210 -16.61 -16.06 12.88
C THR A 210 -17.56 -15.12 13.62
N VAL A 211 -17.30 -13.82 13.53
CA VAL A 211 -18.09 -12.76 14.15
C VAL A 211 -18.72 -11.91 13.06
N LEU A 212 -20.02 -11.63 13.19
CA LEU A 212 -20.75 -10.72 12.31
C LEU A 212 -20.63 -9.29 12.84
N PHE A 213 -20.31 -8.35 11.97
CA PHE A 213 -20.19 -6.94 12.31
C PHE A 213 -21.05 -6.05 11.40
N LYS A 214 -21.93 -5.26 12.03
CA LYS A 214 -22.75 -4.25 11.38
C LYS A 214 -22.07 -2.88 11.52
N CYS A 215 -21.73 -2.25 10.40
CA CYS A 215 -21.01 -0.97 10.40
C CYS A 215 -21.92 0.26 10.64
N SER A 216 -23.24 0.07 10.66
CA SER A 216 -24.17 1.18 10.70
C SER A 216 -24.11 1.89 12.04
N THR A 217 -23.56 3.11 12.03
CA THR A 217 -23.65 4.11 13.10
C THR A 217 -25.06 4.71 13.09
N GLN A 218 -26.06 3.96 13.55
CA GLN A 218 -27.29 4.60 14.02
C GLN A 218 -27.03 4.98 15.48
N LEU A 219 -26.66 6.25 15.68
CA LEU A 219 -26.78 6.93 16.97
C LEU A 219 -28.26 7.06 17.32
#